data_AF-A0A6P0NX13-F1
#
_entry.id   AF-A0A6P0NX13-F1
#
_cell.length_a   1.000
_cell.length_b   1.000
_cell.length_c   1.000
_cell.angle_alpha   90.00
_cell.angle_beta   90.00
_cell.angle_gamma   90.00
#
_symmetry.space_group_name_H-M   'P 1'
#
loop_
_entity.id
_entity.type
_entity.pdbx_description
1 polymer ?
#
loop_
_entity_poly.entity_id
_entity_poly.type
_entity_poly.pdbx_seq_one_letter_code
_entity_poly.pdbx_strand_id
1 'polypeptide(L)'
;MDKLEQYRQFVQEILSSHAEIANTNNTVKDELIFDAERDHYQLAYVGWQGDKRVFGPVMHFDIIDGKIWIQYNGTEESVAERLVEMGVPTSDIVIGFHSAFKRQFSRYGKN
;
A
#
# COMPACT_ATOMS: atom_id res chain seq x y z
N MET A 1 17.38 -5.55 10.54
CA MET A 1 17.46 -4.09 10.33
C MET A 1 17.43 -3.79 8.83
N ASP A 2 18.35 -4.37 8.05
CA ASP A 2 18.44 -4.16 6.59
C ASP A 2 17.14 -4.48 5.82
N LYS A 3 16.57 -5.67 6.05
CA LYS A 3 15.29 -6.09 5.43
C LYS A 3 14.11 -5.15 5.73
N LEU A 4 13.99 -4.70 6.99
CA LEU A 4 12.88 -3.83 7.40
C LEU A 4 12.98 -2.48 6.70
N GLU A 5 14.16 -1.86 6.74
CA GLU A 5 14.39 -0.57 6.04
C GLU A 5 14.16 -0.69 4.54
N GLN A 6 14.59 -1.79 3.91
CA GLN A 6 14.33 -2.06 2.50
C GLN A 6 12.81 -2.13 2.21
N TYR A 7 12.04 -2.80 3.05
CA TYR A 7 10.58 -2.90 2.87
C TYR A 7 9.88 -1.55 3.09
N ARG A 8 10.34 -0.76 4.06
CA ARG A 8 9.88 0.61 4.26
C ARG A 8 10.10 1.45 3.01
N GLN A 9 11.30 1.36 2.40
CA GLN A 9 11.64 2.06 1.17
C GLN A 9 10.74 1.62 0.01
N PHE A 10 10.57 0.32 -0.20
CA PHE A 10 9.73 -0.19 -1.30
C PHE A 10 8.27 0.26 -1.17
N VAL A 11 7.69 0.16 0.03
CA VAL A 11 6.31 0.60 0.28
C VAL A 11 6.15 2.10 0.05
N GLN A 12 7.08 2.91 0.56
CA GLN A 12 7.06 4.37 0.35
C GLN A 12 7.26 4.75 -1.12
N GLU A 13 8.11 4.04 -1.86
CA GLU A 13 8.32 4.24 -3.29
C GLU A 13 7.05 3.94 -4.09
N ILE A 14 6.37 2.82 -3.82
CA ILE A 14 5.10 2.47 -4.48
C ILE A 14 4.08 3.60 -4.26
N LEU A 15 3.87 4.01 -2.99
CA LEU A 15 2.90 5.05 -2.65
C LEU A 15 3.25 6.40 -3.28
N SER A 16 4.53 6.81 -3.20
CA SER A 16 4.99 8.10 -3.72
C SER A 16 4.90 8.16 -5.24
N SER A 17 5.31 7.08 -5.93
CA SER A 17 5.21 6.98 -7.39
C SER A 17 3.77 7.11 -7.89
N HIS A 18 2.80 6.61 -7.11
CA HIS A 18 1.38 6.74 -7.47
C HIS A 18 0.88 8.17 -7.26
N ALA A 19 1.28 8.83 -6.17
CA ALA A 19 0.91 10.22 -5.89
C ALA A 19 1.47 11.22 -6.92
N GLU A 20 2.63 10.92 -7.53
CA GLU A 20 3.23 11.76 -8.58
C GLU A 20 2.47 11.75 -9.90
N ILE A 21 1.63 10.74 -10.15
CA ILE A 21 0.83 10.62 -11.38
C ILE A 21 -0.36 11.60 -11.37
N ALA A 22 -0.74 12.14 -10.21
CA ALA A 22 -1.90 13.00 -10.07
C ALA A 22 -1.71 14.43 -10.63
N ASN A 23 -2.69 14.88 -11.41
CA ASN A 23 -2.68 16.17 -12.09
C ASN A 23 -2.76 17.37 -11.13
N THR A 24 -1.98 18.41 -11.44
CA THR A 24 -1.80 19.65 -10.66
C THR A 24 -3.01 20.59 -10.56
N ASN A 25 -4.12 20.30 -11.26
CA ASN A 25 -5.32 21.15 -11.32
C ASN A 25 -6.51 20.58 -10.53
N ASN A 26 -6.28 19.67 -9.59
CA ASN A 26 -7.36 18.93 -8.94
C ASN A 26 -7.72 19.51 -7.56
N THR A 27 -9.03 19.64 -7.28
CA THR A 27 -9.59 19.97 -5.95
C THR A 27 -9.56 18.78 -4.98
N VAL A 28 -8.98 17.66 -5.43
CA VAL A 28 -8.68 16.45 -4.69
C VAL A 28 -7.17 16.35 -4.56
N LYS A 29 -6.68 16.24 -3.32
CA LYS A 29 -5.27 16.10 -3.01
C LYS A 29 -4.92 14.66 -2.69
N ASP A 30 -3.70 14.31 -3.05
CA ASP A 30 -3.04 13.07 -2.68
C ASP A 30 -2.28 13.31 -1.39
N GLU A 31 -2.64 12.60 -0.33
CA GLU A 31 -1.99 12.68 0.97
C GLU A 31 -1.23 11.39 1.25
N LEU A 32 0.10 11.51 1.33
CA LEU A 32 0.99 10.44 1.79
C LEU A 32 1.07 10.48 3.32
N ILE A 33 0.70 9.37 3.96
CA ILE A 33 0.66 9.23 5.41
C ILE A 33 1.61 8.10 5.79
N PHE A 34 2.79 8.45 6.29
CA PHE A 34 3.82 7.49 6.68
C PHE A 34 4.06 7.56 8.19
N ASP A 35 3.71 6.49 8.88
CA ASP A 35 4.03 6.26 10.28
C ASP A 35 5.15 5.21 10.35
N ALA A 36 6.41 5.66 10.25
CA ALA A 36 7.57 4.78 10.27
C ALA A 36 7.88 4.22 11.68
N GLU A 37 7.31 4.79 12.74
CA GLU A 37 7.45 4.26 14.09
C GLU A 37 6.58 3.02 14.31
N ARG A 38 5.39 3.01 13.72
CA ARG A 38 4.40 1.92 13.86
C ARG A 38 4.23 1.09 12.58
N ASP A 39 5.00 1.41 11.54
CA ASP A 39 5.02 0.70 10.26
C ASP A 39 3.66 0.69 9.54
N HIS A 40 2.99 1.85 9.50
CA HIS A 40 1.74 2.08 8.74
C HIS A 40 1.94 3.09 7.62
N TYR A 41 1.53 2.74 6.41
CA TYR A 41 1.78 3.54 5.21
C TYR A 41 0.53 3.61 4.33
N GLN A 42 0.09 4.82 4.02
CA GLN A 42 -1.13 5.04 3.24
C GLN A 42 -0.96 6.16 2.22
N LEU A 43 -1.61 5.98 1.08
CA LEU A 43 -1.98 7.06 0.16
C LEU A 43 -3.49 7.26 0.27
N ALA A 44 -3.94 8.48 0.53
CA ALA A 44 -5.35 8.82 0.62
C ALA A 44 -5.69 10.00 -0.31
N TYR A 45 -6.93 10.01 -0.79
CA TYR A 45 -7.49 11.17 -1.47
C TYR A 45 -8.31 12.02 -0.51
N VAL A 46 -8.08 13.34 -0.55
CA VAL A 46 -8.74 14.31 0.31
C VAL A 46 -9.13 15.53 -0.51
N GLY A 47 -10.43 15.75 -0.70
CA GLY A 47 -10.91 16.96 -1.37
C GLY A 47 -12.35 16.88 -1.82
N TRP A 48 -12.67 17.61 -2.88
CA TRP A 48 -14.02 17.66 -3.44
C TRP A 48 -13.94 17.54 -4.95
N GLN A 49 -14.95 16.93 -5.56
CA GLN A 49 -15.16 16.95 -7.00
C GLN A 49 -16.54 17.56 -7.26
N GLY A 50 -16.57 18.86 -7.55
CA GLY A 50 -17.81 19.63 -7.49
C GLY A 50 -18.39 19.65 -6.07
N ASP A 51 -19.61 19.15 -5.91
CA ASP A 51 -20.33 19.01 -4.64
C ASP A 51 -20.13 17.65 -3.97
N LYS A 52 -19.36 16.74 -4.59
CA LYS A 52 -19.10 15.41 -4.04
C LYS A 52 -17.81 15.41 -3.20
N ARG A 53 -17.92 14.99 -1.94
CA ARG A 53 -16.76 14.75 -1.08
C ARG A 53 -15.94 13.58 -1.62
N VAL A 54 -14.64 13.77 -1.75
CA VAL A 54 -13.67 12.70 -1.99
C VAL A 54 -12.82 12.55 -0.74
N PHE A 55 -12.94 11.39 -0.10
CA PHE A 55 -12.21 11.06 1.12
C PHE A 55 -12.04 9.56 1.28
N GLY A 56 -10.81 9.10 1.39
CA GLY A 56 -10.52 7.71 1.73
C GLY A 56 -9.17 7.21 1.22
N PRO A 57 -8.75 6.02 1.69
CA PRO A 57 -7.53 5.39 1.23
C PRO A 57 -7.63 4.98 -0.25
N VAL A 58 -6.52 5.11 -0.97
CA VAL A 58 -6.28 4.57 -2.31
C VAL A 58 -5.47 3.29 -2.20
N MET A 59 -4.43 3.32 -1.38
CA MET A 59 -3.60 2.17 -1.04
C MET A 59 -3.20 2.24 0.43
N HIS A 60 -3.14 1.10 1.11
CA HIS A 60 -2.69 1.00 2.49
C HIS A 60 -1.86 -0.27 2.68
N PHE A 61 -0.64 -0.09 3.16
CA PHE A 61 0.28 -1.14 3.57
C PHE A 61 0.66 -1.02 5.04
N ASP A 62 0.85 -2.16 5.69
CA ASP A 62 1.53 -2.25 6.99
C ASP A 62 2.79 -3.11 6.86
N ILE A 63 3.75 -2.96 7.78
CA ILE A 63 4.82 -3.96 7.96
C ILE A 63 4.67 -4.60 9.35
N ILE A 64 4.24 -5.86 9.38
CA ILE A 64 3.94 -6.60 10.61
C ILE A 64 4.79 -7.87 10.61
N ASP A 65 5.51 -8.11 11.70
CA ASP A 65 6.40 -9.27 11.87
C ASP A 65 7.39 -9.47 10.70
N GLY A 66 7.87 -8.35 10.12
CA GLY A 66 8.82 -8.35 9.02
C GLY A 66 8.24 -8.74 7.65
N LYS A 67 6.91 -8.59 7.49
CA LYS A 67 6.17 -8.86 6.25
C LYS A 67 5.36 -7.65 5.84
N ILE A 68 5.22 -7.45 4.53
CA ILE A 68 4.40 -6.37 3.96
C ILE A 68 2.96 -6.86 3.85
N TRP A 69 2.07 -6.22 4.56
CA TRP A 69 0.63 -6.48 4.54
C TRP A 69 -0.06 -5.48 3.64
N ILE A 70 -0.72 -5.96 2.60
CA ILE A 70 -1.53 -5.13 1.71
C ILE A 70 -2.94 -5.07 2.29
N GLN A 71 -3.26 -3.98 2.99
CA GLN A 71 -4.54 -3.80 3.67
C GLN A 71 -5.64 -3.31 2.73
N TYR A 72 -5.27 -2.48 1.75
CA TYR A 72 -6.20 -1.99 0.75
C TYR A 72 -5.46 -1.64 -0.55
N ASN A 73 -6.09 -1.95 -1.68
CA ASN A 73 -5.64 -1.50 -3.00
C ASN A 73 -6.89 -1.18 -3.83
N GLY A 74 -7.15 0.11 -4.02
CA GLY A 74 -8.25 0.65 -4.83
C GLY A 74 -7.88 0.89 -6.28
N THR A 75 -6.74 0.36 -6.75
CA THR A 75 -6.22 0.53 -8.11
C THR A 75 -6.29 -0.78 -8.90
N GLU A 76 -6.13 -0.70 -10.21
CA GLU A 76 -5.99 -1.87 -11.10
C GLU A 76 -4.55 -2.46 -11.07
N GLU A 77 -3.62 -1.80 -10.38
CA GLU A 77 -2.23 -2.26 -10.28
C GLU A 77 -2.13 -3.49 -9.39
N SER A 78 -1.42 -4.52 -9.85
CA SER A 78 -1.11 -5.67 -9.00
C SER A 78 0.07 -5.37 -8.09
N VAL A 79 -0.17 -4.60 -7.02
CA VAL A 79 0.87 -4.16 -6.07
C VAL A 79 1.64 -5.33 -5.44
N ALA A 80 1.01 -6.50 -5.29
CA ALA A 80 1.69 -7.70 -4.81
C ALA A 80 2.71 -8.25 -5.82
N GLU A 81 2.43 -8.19 -7.12
CA GLU A 81 3.40 -8.58 -8.16
C GLU A 81 4.54 -7.57 -8.25
N ARG A 82 4.23 -6.26 -8.16
CA ARG A 82 5.26 -5.21 -8.14
C ARG A 82 6.25 -5.40 -6.99
N LEU A 83 5.77 -5.75 -5.79
CA LEU A 83 6.63 -6.08 -4.66
C LEU A 83 7.54 -7.30 -4.96
N VAL A 84 7.02 -8.32 -5.65
CA VAL A 84 7.82 -9.48 -6.08
C VAL A 84 8.89 -9.06 -7.09
N GLU A 85 8.56 -8.20 -8.05
CA GLU A 85 9.50 -7.64 -9.04
C GLU A 85 10.60 -6.79 -8.39
N MET A 86 10.27 -6.08 -7.31
CA MET A 86 11.22 -5.36 -6.45
C MET A 86 12.08 -6.30 -5.57
N GLY A 87 11.84 -7.61 -5.62
CA GLY A 87 12.64 -8.63 -4.95
C GLY A 87 12.09 -9.10 -3.61
N VAL A 88 10.85 -8.75 -3.24
CA VAL A 88 10.22 -9.24 -2.01
C VAL A 88 9.77 -10.69 -2.20
N PRO A 89 10.20 -11.64 -1.35
CA PRO A 89 9.70 -13.00 -1.39
C PRO A 89 8.19 -13.06 -1.21
N THR A 90 7.49 -13.90 -1.98
CA THR A 90 6.02 -14.03 -1.87
C THR A 90 5.56 -14.43 -0.47
N SER A 91 6.40 -15.14 0.30
CA SER A 91 6.15 -15.51 1.71
C SER A 91 6.12 -14.32 2.68
N ASP A 92 6.69 -13.19 2.28
CA ASP A 92 6.78 -11.96 3.05
C ASP A 92 5.75 -10.91 2.61
N ILE A 93 4.89 -11.24 1.66
CA ILE A 93 3.74 -10.42 1.24
C ILE A 93 2.49 -11.08 1.80
N VAL A 94 1.61 -10.32 2.45
CA VAL A 94 0.34 -10.83 2.98
C VAL A 94 -0.81 -10.02 2.37
N ILE A 95 -1.81 -10.73 1.83
CA ILE A 95 -3.04 -10.09 1.36
C ILE A 95 -3.96 -9.84 2.57
N GLY A 96 -3.84 -8.65 3.17
CA GLY A 96 -4.50 -8.26 4.41
C GLY A 96 -6.02 -8.25 4.30
N PHE A 97 -6.55 -7.77 3.18
CA PHE A 97 -7.99 -7.75 2.90
C PHE A 97 -8.61 -9.11 2.56
N HIS A 98 -7.82 -10.17 2.42
CA HIS A 98 -8.33 -11.54 2.41
C HIS A 98 -8.48 -12.06 3.84
N SER A 99 -9.58 -12.76 4.12
CA SER A 99 -9.73 -13.45 5.41
C SER A 99 -8.62 -14.50 5.58
N ALA A 100 -8.27 -14.83 6.83
CA ALA A 100 -7.25 -15.82 7.13
C ALA A 100 -7.49 -17.16 6.40
N PHE A 101 -8.75 -17.60 6.32
CA PHE A 101 -9.13 -18.79 5.55
C PHE A 101 -8.85 -18.65 4.05
N LYS A 102 -9.06 -17.48 3.45
CA LYS A 102 -8.80 -17.27 2.02
C LYS A 102 -7.30 -17.20 1.71
N ARG A 103 -6.49 -16.65 2.61
CA ARG A 103 -5.03 -16.50 2.40
C ARG A 103 -4.33 -17.83 2.13
N GLN A 104 -4.82 -18.94 2.68
CA GLN A 104 -4.24 -20.26 2.45
C GLN A 104 -4.30 -20.73 0.99
N PHE A 105 -5.20 -20.16 0.19
CA PHE A 105 -5.37 -20.47 -1.23
C PHE A 105 -4.64 -19.47 -2.15
N SER A 106 -3.96 -18.48 -1.56
CA SER A 106 -3.09 -17.57 -2.30
C SER A 106 -1.65 -18.09 -2.31
N ARG A 107 -0.85 -17.66 -3.31
CA ARG A 107 0.58 -17.95 -3.37
C ARG A 107 1.44 -17.10 -2.40
N TYR A 108 0.80 -16.24 -1.61
CA TYR A 108 1.41 -15.27 -0.71
C TYR A 108 1.44 -15.78 0.75
N GLY A 109 2.03 -15.02 1.64
CA GLY A 109 2.07 -15.28 3.08
C GLY A 109 0.68 -15.34 3.73
N LYS A 110 0.59 -16.07 4.86
CA LYS A 110 -0.67 -16.37 5.57
C LYS A 110 -0.86 -15.51 6.82
N ASN A 111 0.23 -15.27 7.55
CA ASN A 111 0.38 -14.43 8.75
C ASN A 111 1.78 -13.83 8.72
#